data_AF-A0A972HT94-F1
#
_entry.id   AF-A0A972HT94-F1
#
_cell.length_a   1.000
_cell.length_b   1.000
_cell.length_c   1.000
_cell.angle_alpha   90.00
_cell.angle_beta   90.00
_cell.angle_gamma   90.00
#
_symmetry.space_group_name_H-M   'P 1'
#
loop_
_entity.id
_entity.type
_entity.pdbx_description
1 polymer ?
#
loop_
_entity_poly.entity_id
_entity_poly.type
_entity_poly.pdbx_seq_one_letter_code
_entity_poly.pdbx_strand_id
1 'polypeptide(L)'
;MDMDYEQTIDKIHSFSKFGSRLGLERMKILMDLLDNPQDQMKIIHVAGTNGKGSVCRFLATVLLENGYKVGLYTSPYLENFT
;
A
#
# COMPACT_ATOMS: atom_id res chain seq x y z
N MET A 1 -23.60 5.76 7.75
CA MET A 1 -23.96 4.49 7.09
C MET A 1 -22.64 3.83 6.78
N ASP A 2 -22.34 2.72 7.44
CA ASP A 2 -21.12 1.98 7.15
C ASP A 2 -21.23 1.40 5.74
N MET A 3 -20.19 1.59 4.94
CA MET A 3 -20.12 1.01 3.61
C MET A 3 -19.74 -0.47 3.74
N ASP A 4 -20.38 -1.33 2.96
CA ASP A 4 -19.96 -2.73 2.87
C ASP A 4 -18.65 -2.87 2.06
N TYR A 5 -18.13 -4.10 2.02
CA TYR A 5 -16.87 -4.40 1.33
C TYR A 5 -16.93 -4.03 -0.17
N GLU A 6 -17.99 -4.46 -0.87
CA GLU A 6 -18.13 -4.23 -2.31
C GLU A 6 -18.25 -2.72 -2.61
N GLN A 7 -19.08 -2.00 -1.85
CA GLN A 7 -19.22 -0.56 -1.94
C GLN A 7 -17.90 0.17 -1.71
N THR A 8 -17.07 -0.33 -0.80
CA THR A 8 -15.74 0.24 -0.51
C THR A 8 -14.78 0.05 -1.67
N ILE A 9 -14.74 -1.15 -2.24
CA ILE A 9 -13.90 -1.46 -3.41
C ILE A 9 -14.33 -0.62 -4.61
N ASP A 10 -15.63 -0.50 -4.88
CA ASP A 10 -16.17 0.34 -5.95
C ASP A 10 -15.79 1.81 -5.79
N LYS A 11 -15.86 2.32 -4.56
CA LYS A 11 -15.44 3.69 -4.25
C LYS A 11 -13.94 3.89 -4.48
N ILE A 12 -13.10 2.93 -4.09
CA ILE A 12 -11.64 2.98 -4.36
C ILE A 12 -11.39 3.04 -5.87
N HIS A 13 -12.01 2.16 -6.66
CA HIS A 13 -11.84 2.13 -8.11
C HIS A 13 -12.39 3.38 -8.81
N SER A 14 -13.37 4.07 -8.20
CA SER A 14 -13.91 5.32 -8.73
C SER A 14 -12.85 6.43 -8.89
N PHE A 15 -11.76 6.39 -8.11
CA PHE A 15 -10.68 7.38 -8.18
C PHE A 15 -9.75 7.19 -9.38
N SER A 16 -9.70 6.00 -9.99
CA SER A 16 -8.88 5.72 -11.19
C SER A 16 -9.26 6.60 -12.39
N LYS A 17 -10.51 7.09 -12.41
CA LYS A 17 -11.07 7.96 -13.46
C LYS A 17 -10.34 9.30 -13.61
N PHE A 18 -9.64 9.75 -12.56
CA PHE A 18 -8.97 11.05 -12.53
C PHE A 18 -7.52 11.02 -13.06
N GLY A 19 -7.02 9.84 -13.44
CA GLY A 19 -5.65 9.65 -13.91
C GLY A 19 -4.58 9.97 -12.86
N SER A 20 -3.31 9.94 -13.27
CA SER A 20 -2.20 10.32 -12.38
C SER A 20 -1.90 11.81 -12.52
N ARG A 21 -1.97 12.54 -11.40
CA ARG A 21 -1.32 13.85 -11.29
C ARG A 21 -0.03 13.66 -10.53
N LEU A 22 1.08 14.05 -11.17
CA LEU A 22 2.41 14.01 -10.57
C LEU A 22 2.49 14.96 -9.37
N GLY A 23 3.40 14.66 -8.45
CA GLY A 23 3.57 15.40 -7.20
C GLY A 23 3.14 14.59 -5.97
N LEU A 24 3.68 14.96 -4.81
CA LEU A 24 3.43 14.30 -3.53
C LEU A 24 2.49 15.10 -2.63
N GLU A 25 2.05 16.27 -3.05
CA GLU A 25 1.33 17.26 -2.26
C GLU A 25 0.01 16.69 -1.73
N ARG A 26 -0.75 15.99 -2.57
CA ARG A 26 -2.00 15.32 -2.16
C ARG A 26 -1.76 14.22 -1.14
N MET A 27 -0.67 13.46 -1.32
CA MET A 27 -0.32 12.39 -0.39
C MET A 27 0.15 12.96 0.95
N LYS A 28 0.94 14.04 0.93
CA LYS A 28 1.39 14.74 2.15
C LYS A 28 0.20 15.29 2.94
N ILE A 29 -0.77 15.92 2.28
CA ILE A 29 -2.00 16.40 2.93
C ILE A 29 -2.78 15.22 3.54
N LEU A 30 -2.93 14.11 2.79
CA LEU A 30 -3.63 12.94 3.30
C LEU A 30 -2.94 12.32 4.52
N MET A 31 -1.61 12.21 4.51
CA MET A 31 -0.86 11.68 5.65
C MET A 31 -0.96 12.58 6.88
N ASP A 32 -0.93 13.90 6.69
CA ASP A 32 -1.12 14.87 7.77
C ASP A 32 -2.50 14.73 8.43
N LEU A 33 -3.56 14.55 7.62
CA LEU A 33 -4.92 14.28 8.11
C LEU A 33 -5.06 12.94 8.85
N LEU A 34 -4.11 12.02 8.68
CA LEU A 34 -4.09 10.71 9.33
C LEU A 34 -3.06 10.63 10.47
N ASP A 35 -2.56 11.78 10.93
CA ASP A 35 -1.54 11.88 11.98
C ASP A 35 -0.19 11.21 11.63
N ASN A 36 0.20 11.27 10.35
CA ASN A 36 1.50 10.84 9.83
C ASN A 36 1.93 9.41 10.25
N PRO A 37 1.10 8.38 9.99
CA PRO A 37 1.37 7.01 10.47
C PRO A 37 2.67 6.43 9.88
N GLN A 38 3.09 6.89 8.71
CA GLN A 38 4.35 6.49 8.07
C GLN A 38 5.58 6.78 8.93
N ASP A 39 5.54 7.80 9.79
CA ASP A 39 6.68 8.21 10.62
C ASP A 39 6.84 7.30 11.87
N GLN A 40 5.81 6.51 12.17
CA GLN A 40 5.79 5.57 13.30
C GLN A 40 6.22 4.15 12.90
N MET A 41 6.55 3.92 11.62
CA MET A 41 6.86 2.60 11.08
C MET A 41 8.30 2.47 10.61
N LYS A 42 8.85 1.25 10.67
CA LYS A 42 10.09 0.91 9.99
C LYS A 42 9.75 0.43 8.59
N ILE A 43 10.19 1.15 7.57
CA ILE A 43 9.82 0.90 6.17
C ILE A 43 11.04 0.45 5.36
N ILE A 44 10.88 -0.65 4.63
CA ILE A 44 11.77 -1.05 3.54
C ILE A 44 11.07 -0.70 2.22
N HIS A 45 11.66 0.20 1.43
CA HIS A 45 11.11 0.64 0.15
C HIS A 45 11.86 -0.02 -1.00
N VAL A 46 11.15 -0.80 -1.83
CA VAL A 46 11.72 -1.51 -2.99
C VAL A 46 11.20 -0.92 -4.29
N ALA A 47 12.11 -0.37 -5.10
CA ALA A 47 11.83 0.17 -6.44
C ALA A 47 12.60 -0.61 -7.53
N GLY A 48 12.15 -0.52 -8.78
CA GLY A 48 12.77 -1.19 -9.93
C GLY A 48 11.77 -1.56 -11.03
N THR A 49 12.26 -1.96 -12.20
CA THR A 49 11.36 -2.36 -13.31
C THR A 49 10.76 -3.73 -13.07
N ASN A 50 11.60 -4.71 -12.70
CA ASN A 50 11.20 -6.12 -12.51
C ASN A 50 11.59 -6.63 -11.11
N GLY A 51 10.99 -7.74 -10.68
CA GLY A 51 11.41 -8.48 -9.47
C GLY A 51 10.99 -7.88 -8.12
N LYS A 52 10.45 -6.65 -8.07
CA LYS A 52 10.00 -5.98 -6.83
C LYS A 52 9.11 -6.86 -5.96
N GLY A 53 8.05 -7.43 -6.56
CA GLY A 53 7.11 -8.29 -5.83
C GLY A 53 7.79 -9.52 -5.22
N SER A 54 8.66 -10.19 -5.98
CA SER A 54 9.43 -11.33 -5.50
C SER A 54 10.38 -10.94 -4.35
N VAL A 55 11.09 -9.82 -4.48
CA VAL A 55 12.00 -9.31 -3.45
C VAL A 55 11.22 -8.94 -2.18
N CYS A 56 10.12 -8.20 -2.30
CA CYS A 56 9.27 -7.86 -1.16
C CYS A 56 8.74 -9.11 -0.46
N ARG A 57 8.36 -10.15 -1.22
CA ARG A 57 7.89 -11.42 -0.65
C ARG A 57 9.01 -12.15 0.10
N PHE A 58 10.21 -12.22 -0.47
CA PHE A 58 11.37 -12.84 0.21
C PHE A 58 11.72 -12.11 1.51
N LEU A 59 11.78 -10.78 1.47
CA LEU A 59 12.05 -9.96 2.66
C LEU A 59 10.97 -10.18 3.73
N ALA A 60 9.69 -10.16 3.33
CA ALA A 60 8.60 -10.36 4.26
C ALA A 60 8.65 -11.74 4.93
N THR A 61 8.89 -12.80 4.15
CA THR A 61 9.03 -14.17 4.69
C THR A 61 10.18 -14.26 5.69
N VAL A 62 11.38 -13.81 5.32
CA VAL A 62 12.55 -13.88 6.19
C VAL A 62 12.33 -13.09 7.49
N LEU A 63 11.76 -11.89 7.41
CA LEU A 63 11.47 -11.08 8.59
C LEU A 63 10.40 -11.73 9.49
N LEU A 64 9.34 -12.30 8.90
CA LEU A 64 8.33 -13.04 9.66
C LEU A 64 8.93 -14.25 10.38
N GLU A 65 9.77 -15.03 9.69
CA GLU A 65 10.46 -16.20 10.27
C GLU A 65 11.42 -15.82 11.41
N ASN A 66 11.94 -14.60 11.39
CA ASN A 66 12.78 -14.06 12.46
C ASN A 66 11.99 -13.35 13.58
N GLY A 67 10.66 -13.53 13.62
CA GLY A 67 9.82 -13.06 14.72
C GLY A 67 9.39 -11.59 14.65
N TYR A 68 9.59 -10.91 13.51
CA TYR A 68 9.12 -9.54 13.34
C TYR A 68 7.62 -9.50 12.97
N LYS A 69 6.92 -8.46 13.42
CA LYS A 69 5.60 -8.12 12.89
C LYS A 69 5.78 -7.38 11.56
N VAL A 70 5.37 -7.99 10.46
CA VAL A 70 5.62 -7.47 9.10
C VAL A 70 4.30 -7.22 8.37
N GLY A 71 4.18 -6.03 7.80
CA GLY A 71 3.18 -5.71 6.77
C GLY A 71 3.82 -5.77 5.37
N LEU A 72 3.07 -6.24 4.38
CA LEU A 72 3.52 -6.31 2.98
C LEU A 72 2.54 -5.54 2.09
N TYR A 73 3.05 -4.56 1.36
CA TYR A 73 2.30 -3.86 0.32
C TYR A 73 2.90 -4.17 -1.06
N THR A 74 2.10 -4.74 -1.95
CA THR A 74 2.47 -5.05 -3.33
C THR A 74 1.34 -4.71 -4.29
N SER A 75 1.69 -4.29 -5.51
CA SER A 75 0.73 -3.93 -6.56
C SER A 75 1.18 -4.44 -7.93
N PRO A 76 0.25 -4.82 -8.83
CA PRO A 76 -1.19 -4.96 -8.60
C PRO A 76 -1.53 -6.23 -7.79
N TYR A 77 -2.79 -6.36 -7.36
CA TYR A 77 -3.31 -7.64 -6.85
C TYR A 77 -3.61 -8.61 -8.00
N LEU A 78 -3.70 -9.92 -7.70
CA LEU A 78 -3.99 -10.96 -8.69
C LEU A 78 -5.46 -11.38 -8.69
N GLU A 79 -5.99 -11.81 -7.53
CA GLU A 79 -7.37 -12.33 -7.41
C GLU A 79 -8.24 -11.43 -6.53
N ASN A 80 -7.78 -11.11 -5.32
CA ASN A 80 -8.51 -10.30 -4.35
C ASN A 80 -7.75 -9.01 -4.02
N PHE A 81 -8.49 -7.95 -3.69
CA PHE A 81 -7.91 -6.65 -3.33
C PHE A 81 -7.14 -6.69 -1.98
N THR A 82 -7.50 -7.62 -1.10
CA THR A 82 -6.93 -7.83 0.24
C THR A 82 -6.49 -9.26 0.45
#